data_AF-A0A956A3L9-F1
#
_entry.id   AF-A0A956A3L9-F1
#
_cell.length_a   1.000
_cell.length_b   1.000
_cell.length_c   1.000
_cell.angle_alpha   90.00
_cell.angle_beta   90.00
_cell.angle_gamma   90.00
#
_symmetry.space_group_name_H-M   'P 1'
#
loop_
_entity.id
_entity.type
_entity.pdbx_description
1 polymer ?
#
loop_
_entity_poly.entity_id
_entity_poly.type
_entity_poly.pdbx_seq_one_letter_code
_entity_poly.pdbx_strand_id
1 'polypeptide(L)'
;MRVRSGWAFGRRGVVVVGVAALMGLASGGCGDDGGGGGGDTSVTADTLAPADTGATTDTETGADTLADTGTGGDTAVADTTATDTLVADTAKDPNDPCGYQFSENTSYMLHLALASVAAQDGADGKPVDHCCFDQTGDQVADNKLGEIVALIQDLPQITNTVNAVIASNIADGTFTVLFEMAHLDSFTADNDVTIYGFYGTDTDADTANNAAGTGSFSANLSSFAAGTATPRIAFPDVIVTNGNFFAGPDVFHLDIPLAGGLELVADIQNARLEGTVAAGPAGGVAVDGPTVNPDGGTFGAKLGGYIAQDDLFGAFNSFVANRCGCLSVAGGGPVLVKNEAAESWGCASSIDKSGCSQNDTAENQCRTLADVCGIALALVAPDVDTDNSGKPDAFSLGFWVKTTGATIVGVDPATCGN
;
A
#
# COMPACT_ATOMS: atom_id res chain seq x y z
N MET A 1 13.04 21.54 59.73
CA MET A 1 13.38 20.14 60.10
C MET A 1 12.13 19.43 60.61
N ARG A 2 11.48 18.65 59.75
CA ARG A 2 10.62 17.51 60.11
C ARG A 2 10.30 16.77 58.81
N VAL A 3 10.98 15.64 58.64
CA VAL A 3 10.78 14.67 57.57
C VAL A 3 9.50 13.89 57.89
N ARG A 4 8.59 13.77 56.93
CA ARG A 4 7.53 12.75 56.94
C ARG A 4 7.53 12.00 55.62
N SER A 5 8.16 10.85 55.68
CA SER A 5 8.06 9.71 54.77
C SER A 5 6.65 9.12 54.81
N GLY A 6 5.97 9.07 53.68
CA GLY A 6 4.74 8.31 53.47
C GLY A 6 4.95 7.32 52.34
N TRP A 7 5.22 6.06 52.69
CA TRP A 7 5.12 4.93 51.78
C TRP A 7 3.65 4.55 51.64
N ALA A 8 3.12 4.60 50.41
CA ALA A 8 1.82 4.03 50.07
C ALA A 8 2.04 2.93 49.03
N PHE A 9 2.09 1.68 49.50
CA PHE A 9 1.86 0.49 48.69
C PHE A 9 0.43 0.04 48.95
N GLY A 10 -0.36 -0.21 47.90
CA GLY A 10 -1.55 -1.04 48.07
C GLY A 10 -2.65 -0.87 47.02
N ARG A 11 -2.67 -1.86 46.11
CA ARG A 11 -3.83 -2.36 45.34
C ARG A 11 -4.20 -1.61 44.06
N ARG A 12 -3.51 -1.95 42.97
CA ARG A 12 -4.15 -2.05 41.65
C ARG A 12 -4.84 -3.41 41.58
N GLY A 13 -6.16 -3.39 41.61
CA GLY A 13 -6.96 -4.55 41.21
C GLY A 13 -6.79 -4.72 39.70
N VAL A 14 -6.18 -5.82 39.29
CA VAL A 14 -6.24 -6.27 37.91
C VAL A 14 -7.66 -6.79 37.70
N VAL A 15 -8.50 -6.01 37.03
CA VAL A 15 -9.74 -6.53 36.47
C VAL A 15 -9.34 -7.29 35.22
N VAL A 16 -9.09 -8.58 35.39
CA VAL A 16 -9.08 -9.52 34.26
C VAL A 16 -10.52 -9.62 33.79
N VAL A 17 -10.87 -8.91 32.73
CA VAL A 17 -12.11 -9.20 31.99
C VAL A 17 -11.87 -10.51 31.27
N GLY A 18 -12.17 -11.61 31.97
CA GLY A 18 -12.26 -12.92 31.36
C GLY A 18 -13.44 -12.92 30.39
N VAL A 19 -13.15 -12.98 29.10
CA VAL A 19 -14.13 -13.37 28.08
C VAL A 19 -14.36 -14.87 28.24
N ALA A 20 -15.24 -15.20 29.19
CA ALA A 20 -15.77 -16.52 29.39
C ALA A 20 -17.12 -16.63 28.68
N ALA A 21 -17.20 -17.58 27.74
CA ALA A 21 -18.35 -18.41 27.43
C ALA A 21 -19.74 -17.74 27.34
N LEU A 22 -20.26 -17.62 26.11
CA LEU A 22 -21.68 -17.88 25.86
C LEU A 22 -21.81 -19.10 24.94
N MET A 23 -22.04 -20.26 25.55
CA MET A 23 -22.70 -21.39 24.90
C MET A 23 -24.18 -21.38 25.28
N GLY A 24 -25.06 -21.50 24.27
CA GLY A 24 -26.25 -22.35 24.33
C GLY A 24 -27.61 -21.71 24.63
N LEU A 25 -28.52 -21.82 23.65
CA LEU A 25 -29.96 -22.25 23.72
C LEU A 25 -30.67 -21.72 22.44
N ALA A 26 -30.86 -22.49 21.37
CA ALA A 26 -31.85 -23.56 21.11
C ALA A 26 -33.26 -23.09 20.65
N SER A 27 -33.55 -23.38 19.37
CA SER A 27 -34.80 -23.91 18.74
C SER A 27 -36.10 -23.10 18.51
N GLY A 28 -36.65 -23.29 17.30
CA GLY A 28 -38.07 -23.15 16.87
C GLY A 28 -38.27 -22.09 15.76
N GLY A 29 -38.85 -22.28 14.57
CA GLY A 29 -39.73 -23.31 13.99
C GLY A 29 -40.86 -22.61 13.19
N CYS A 30 -41.33 -23.24 12.09
CA CYS A 30 -42.40 -22.86 11.11
C CYS A 30 -41.92 -21.97 9.93
N GLY A 31 -42.01 -22.37 8.66
CA GLY A 31 -43.22 -22.74 7.86
C GLY A 31 -43.69 -21.47 7.13
N ASP A 32 -44.00 -21.38 5.83
CA ASP A 32 -44.71 -22.29 4.92
C ASP A 32 -44.62 -21.75 3.47
N ASP A 33 -45.08 -22.57 2.53
CA ASP A 33 -44.98 -22.51 1.07
C ASP A 33 -45.78 -21.41 0.33
N GLY A 34 -45.34 -21.13 -0.91
CA GLY A 34 -46.12 -20.52 -2.00
C GLY A 34 -45.21 -19.74 -2.96
N GLY A 35 -45.05 -20.02 -4.26
CA GLY A 35 -45.91 -20.71 -5.21
C GLY A 35 -46.31 -19.74 -6.33
N GLY A 36 -45.65 -19.81 -7.51
CA GLY A 36 -46.28 -19.49 -8.79
C GLY A 36 -45.66 -18.40 -9.69
N GLY A 37 -45.49 -18.77 -10.97
CA GLY A 37 -45.45 -17.89 -12.16
C GLY A 37 -44.05 -17.39 -12.52
N GLY A 38 -43.42 -17.74 -13.64
CA GLY A 38 -43.96 -17.85 -15.00
C GLY A 38 -43.58 -16.57 -15.77
N GLY A 39 -42.53 -16.62 -16.58
CA GLY A 39 -42.06 -15.47 -17.35
C GLY A 39 -40.83 -15.77 -18.19
N ASP A 40 -41.08 -16.33 -19.37
CA ASP A 40 -40.16 -16.52 -20.49
C ASP A 40 -39.64 -15.17 -21.04
N THR A 41 -38.36 -15.07 -21.37
CA THR A 41 -37.89 -14.60 -22.70
C THR A 41 -36.36 -14.69 -22.84
N SER A 42 -36.00 -15.37 -23.92
CA SER A 42 -34.68 -15.57 -24.51
C SER A 42 -33.82 -14.31 -24.64
N VAL A 43 -32.57 -14.39 -24.19
CA VAL A 43 -31.48 -13.54 -24.68
C VAL A 43 -30.63 -14.36 -25.63
N THR A 44 -30.77 -14.08 -26.92
CA THR A 44 -29.87 -14.52 -27.98
C THR A 44 -28.50 -13.88 -27.79
N ALA A 45 -27.48 -14.72 -27.66
CA ALA A 45 -26.08 -14.33 -27.79
C ALA A 45 -25.81 -13.85 -29.22
N ASP A 46 -25.32 -12.61 -29.36
CA ASP A 46 -24.65 -12.17 -30.58
C ASP A 46 -23.16 -12.01 -30.25
N THR A 47 -22.35 -12.77 -30.98
CA THR A 47 -20.91 -12.92 -30.80
C THR A 47 -20.28 -12.23 -32.00
N LEU A 48 -19.76 -11.01 -31.82
CA LEU A 48 -19.00 -10.33 -32.85
C LEU A 48 -17.56 -10.12 -32.37
N ALA A 49 -16.69 -11.01 -32.83
CA ALA A 49 -15.26 -10.81 -32.90
C ALA A 49 -14.94 -9.77 -33.98
N PRO A 50 -13.98 -8.85 -33.77
CA PRO A 50 -13.33 -8.16 -34.87
C PRO A 50 -12.18 -9.01 -35.40
N ALA A 51 -12.19 -9.22 -36.71
CA ALA A 51 -11.11 -9.77 -37.48
C ALA A 51 -9.94 -8.77 -37.54
N ASP A 52 -8.75 -9.27 -37.19
CA ASP A 52 -7.47 -8.65 -37.43
C ASP A 52 -7.00 -9.01 -38.85
N THR A 53 -7.01 -8.02 -39.76
CA THR A 53 -6.27 -8.06 -41.02
C THR A 53 -5.97 -6.62 -41.47
N GLY A 54 -4.72 -6.20 -41.32
CA GLY A 54 -4.28 -4.88 -41.78
C GLY A 54 -2.78 -4.74 -41.88
N ALA A 55 -2.12 -5.61 -42.67
CA ALA A 55 -0.75 -5.39 -43.10
C ALA A 55 -0.71 -4.23 -44.11
N THR A 56 -0.06 -3.12 -43.76
CA THR A 56 0.34 -2.07 -44.71
C THR A 56 1.85 -2.09 -44.86
N THR A 57 2.28 -2.46 -46.06
CA THR A 57 3.65 -2.34 -46.58
C THR A 57 3.98 -0.87 -46.81
N ASP A 58 4.97 -0.36 -46.08
CA ASP A 58 5.53 0.97 -46.35
C ASP A 58 6.57 0.88 -47.47
N THR A 59 6.32 1.59 -48.56
CA THR A 59 7.21 1.69 -49.73
C THR A 59 7.68 3.13 -49.83
N GLU A 60 8.74 3.45 -49.09
CA GLU A 60 9.48 4.70 -49.21
C GLU A 60 10.52 4.57 -50.33
N THR A 61 10.11 4.84 -51.56
CA THR A 61 11.04 5.22 -52.66
C THR A 61 10.97 6.72 -52.86
N GLY A 62 11.63 7.46 -51.97
CA GLY A 62 11.93 8.89 -52.12
C GLY A 62 13.33 9.07 -52.68
N ALA A 63 13.43 9.51 -53.92
CA ALA A 63 14.68 9.85 -54.59
C ALA A 63 15.25 11.15 -54.01
N ASP A 64 16.44 11.09 -53.41
CA ASP A 64 17.26 12.25 -53.10
C ASP A 64 18.11 12.61 -54.33
N THR A 65 17.75 13.69 -55.01
CA THR A 65 18.58 14.32 -56.03
C THR A 65 19.01 15.70 -55.53
N LEU A 66 20.10 15.75 -54.78
CA LEU A 66 20.88 16.97 -54.62
C LEU A 66 22.06 16.95 -55.59
N ALA A 67 21.93 17.80 -56.60
CA ALA A 67 23.01 18.17 -57.49
C ALA A 67 23.93 19.16 -56.76
N ASP A 68 25.08 18.68 -56.29
CA ASP A 68 26.21 19.53 -55.90
C ASP A 68 27.24 19.56 -57.04
N THR A 69 27.24 20.67 -57.79
CA THR A 69 28.30 20.99 -58.75
C THR A 69 29.19 22.08 -58.15
N GLY A 70 30.09 21.66 -57.25
CA GLY A 70 31.17 22.48 -56.70
C GLY A 70 32.53 21.90 -57.07
N THR A 71 33.08 22.31 -58.22
CA THR A 71 34.48 22.06 -58.60
C THR A 71 35.43 22.81 -57.66
N GLY A 72 36.17 22.08 -56.83
CA GLY A 72 37.31 22.59 -56.08
C GLY A 72 38.10 21.43 -55.52
N GLY A 73 39.27 21.16 -56.12
CA GLY A 73 40.10 20.01 -55.76
C GLY A 73 40.54 20.06 -54.31
N ASP A 74 40.28 18.97 -53.60
CA ASP A 74 40.95 18.72 -52.34
C ASP A 74 41.39 17.25 -52.23
N THR A 75 42.46 17.12 -51.48
CA THR A 75 43.44 16.05 -51.55
C THR A 75 42.87 14.76 -50.94
N ALA A 76 42.88 13.66 -51.69
CA ALA A 76 42.47 12.35 -51.21
C ALA A 76 43.40 11.86 -50.08
N VAL A 77 43.05 12.18 -48.84
CA VAL A 77 43.49 11.43 -47.66
C VAL A 77 42.54 10.26 -47.54
N ALA A 78 43.08 9.05 -47.59
CA ALA A 78 42.34 7.82 -47.34
C ALA A 78 41.85 7.84 -45.89
N ASP A 79 40.59 8.25 -45.70
CA ASP A 79 39.90 8.13 -44.43
C ASP A 79 39.58 6.65 -44.21
N THR A 80 40.39 6.02 -43.36
CA THR A 80 40.12 4.72 -42.76
C THR A 80 38.71 4.75 -42.23
N THR A 81 37.88 3.85 -42.77
CA THR A 81 36.50 3.55 -42.35
C THR A 81 36.37 3.52 -40.82
N ALA A 82 36.13 4.66 -40.21
CA ALA A 82 35.40 4.74 -38.98
C ALA A 82 33.99 4.30 -39.36
N THR A 83 33.66 3.05 -39.05
CA THR A 83 32.28 2.65 -38.83
C THR A 83 31.74 3.58 -37.76
N ASP A 84 31.22 4.71 -38.22
CA ASP A 84 30.31 5.57 -37.49
C ASP A 84 29.12 4.68 -37.17
N THR A 85 29.24 4.01 -36.03
CA THR A 85 28.12 3.35 -35.40
C THR A 85 27.30 4.52 -34.94
N LEU A 86 26.40 4.98 -35.81
CA LEU A 86 25.22 5.72 -35.41
C LEU A 86 24.57 4.83 -34.35
N VAL A 87 24.98 5.03 -33.10
CA VAL A 87 24.20 4.64 -31.95
C VAL A 87 22.97 5.49 -32.16
N ALA A 88 21.95 4.89 -32.77
CA ALA A 88 20.66 5.50 -32.87
C ALA A 88 20.31 5.87 -31.43
N ASP A 89 20.39 7.16 -31.13
CA ASP A 89 19.70 7.77 -30.02
C ASP A 89 18.21 7.62 -30.38
N THR A 90 17.73 6.39 -30.34
CA THR A 90 16.30 6.09 -30.38
C THR A 90 15.80 6.77 -29.13
N ALA A 91 15.28 7.99 -29.31
CA ALA A 91 14.53 8.70 -28.31
C ALA A 91 13.64 7.64 -27.64
N LYS A 92 13.96 7.29 -26.39
CA LYS A 92 13.22 6.28 -25.66
C LYS A 92 11.75 6.69 -25.73
N ASP A 93 10.88 5.72 -26.01
CA ASP A 93 9.45 5.97 -26.02
C ASP A 93 9.09 6.71 -24.73
N PRO A 94 8.49 7.90 -24.79
CA PRO A 94 8.13 8.65 -23.59
C PRO A 94 7.13 7.89 -22.70
N ASN A 95 6.49 6.84 -23.23
CA ASN A 95 5.63 5.94 -22.47
C ASN A 95 6.35 4.70 -21.94
N ASP A 96 7.63 4.50 -22.24
CA ASP A 96 8.43 3.43 -21.66
C ASP A 96 8.81 3.79 -20.22
N PRO A 97 8.33 3.06 -19.19
CA PRO A 97 8.72 3.29 -17.81
C PRO A 97 10.24 3.20 -17.62
N CYS A 98 10.96 2.43 -18.43
CA CYS A 98 12.42 2.33 -18.38
C CYS A 98 13.15 3.57 -18.94
N GLY A 99 12.41 4.50 -19.53
CA GLY A 99 12.85 5.84 -19.89
C GLY A 99 12.51 6.91 -18.85
N TYR A 100 11.80 6.57 -17.76
CA TYR A 100 11.38 7.53 -16.75
C TYR A 100 12.58 8.25 -16.13
N GLN A 101 12.53 9.58 -16.11
CA GLN A 101 13.57 10.42 -15.52
C GLN A 101 13.10 10.94 -14.16
N PHE A 102 13.72 10.45 -13.09
CA PHE A 102 13.48 10.92 -11.74
C PHE A 102 14.13 12.30 -11.53
N SER A 103 13.42 13.19 -10.83
CA SER A 103 14.00 14.45 -10.33
C SER A 103 15.00 14.21 -9.20
N GLU A 104 15.74 15.26 -8.82
CA GLU A 104 16.65 15.21 -7.67
C GLU A 104 15.92 15.20 -6.32
N ASN A 105 14.64 15.58 -6.30
CA ASN A 105 13.82 15.70 -5.11
C ASN A 105 13.19 14.36 -4.73
N THR A 106 14.04 13.37 -4.46
CA THR A 106 13.61 12.03 -4.07
C THR A 106 13.86 11.73 -2.60
N SER A 107 13.12 10.77 -2.05
CA SER A 107 13.19 10.36 -0.67
C SER A 107 12.97 8.86 -0.50
N TYR A 108 13.52 8.32 0.58
CA TYR A 108 13.35 6.94 1.03
C TYR A 108 12.52 6.93 2.32
N MET A 109 11.55 6.02 2.40
CA MET A 109 10.72 5.84 3.59
C MET A 109 11.51 5.16 4.71
N LEU A 110 11.82 5.92 5.77
CA LEU A 110 12.51 5.40 6.96
C LEU A 110 11.57 4.71 7.93
N HIS A 111 10.36 5.21 8.05
CA HIS A 111 9.37 4.66 8.96
C HIS A 111 7.98 4.72 8.34
N LEU A 112 7.28 3.59 8.46
CA LEU A 112 5.85 3.45 8.26
C LEU A 112 5.29 2.75 9.49
N ALA A 113 4.28 3.34 10.12
CA ALA A 113 3.62 2.71 11.26
C ALA A 113 2.11 2.90 11.14
N LEU A 114 1.35 1.81 11.18
CA LEU A 114 -0.10 1.87 11.27
C LEU A 114 -0.44 2.54 12.60
N ALA A 115 -1.28 3.58 12.55
CA ALA A 115 -1.82 4.19 13.74
C ALA A 115 -2.63 3.15 14.51
N SER A 116 -2.38 3.02 15.82
CA SER A 116 -3.13 2.09 16.67
C SER A 116 -3.67 2.83 17.90
N VAL A 117 -4.83 2.40 18.38
CA VAL A 117 -5.54 3.03 19.50
C VAL A 117 -4.85 2.79 20.85
N ALA A 118 -3.93 1.81 20.94
CA ALA A 118 -3.18 1.48 22.16
C ALA A 118 -2.35 2.64 22.74
N ALA A 119 -2.15 3.67 21.93
CA ALA A 119 -1.57 4.94 22.30
C ALA A 119 -2.40 5.82 23.26
N GLN A 120 -3.66 5.48 23.54
CA GLN A 120 -4.64 6.42 24.09
C GLN A 120 -4.49 6.80 25.58
N ASP A 121 -3.83 6.02 26.43
CA ASP A 121 -4.07 6.15 27.89
C ASP A 121 -2.87 6.61 28.76
N GLY A 122 -1.76 7.07 28.15
CA GLY A 122 -0.50 7.21 28.90
C GLY A 122 0.06 8.61 29.17
N ALA A 123 -0.11 9.58 28.26
CA ALA A 123 0.75 10.77 28.25
C ALA A 123 -0.03 12.09 28.13
N ASP A 124 -0.20 12.76 29.27
CA ASP A 124 -0.40 14.21 29.45
C ASP A 124 -1.02 15.00 28.27
N GLY A 125 -2.29 14.72 27.95
CA GLY A 125 -3.16 15.71 27.30
C GLY A 125 -2.85 16.05 25.84
N LYS A 126 -2.14 15.20 25.10
CA LYS A 126 -2.09 15.29 23.64
C LYS A 126 -3.18 14.40 23.06
N PRO A 127 -4.16 14.92 22.29
CA PRO A 127 -5.16 14.10 21.63
C PRO A 127 -4.46 13.07 20.75
N VAL A 128 -4.90 11.83 20.84
CA VAL A 128 -4.23 10.66 20.24
C VAL A 128 -4.79 10.37 18.84
N ASP A 129 -5.61 11.28 18.32
CA ASP A 129 -6.37 11.17 17.06
C ASP A 129 -5.65 11.79 15.85
N HIS A 130 -4.41 12.27 15.99
CA HIS A 130 -3.82 13.12 14.95
C HIS A 130 -3.28 12.41 13.71
N CYS A 131 -3.21 11.07 13.68
CA CYS A 131 -2.72 10.36 12.49
C CYS A 131 -3.76 10.31 11.38
N CYS A 132 -5.04 10.29 11.75
CA CYS A 132 -6.08 9.89 10.82
C CYS A 132 -6.89 11.08 10.32
N PHE A 133 -7.57 10.83 9.23
CA PHE A 133 -8.46 11.81 8.60
C PHE A 133 -9.89 11.43 8.94
N ASP A 134 -10.74 12.44 9.08
CA ASP A 134 -12.17 12.27 9.12
C ASP A 134 -12.66 11.88 7.71
N GLN A 135 -13.07 10.62 7.59
CA GLN A 135 -13.61 9.98 6.39
C GLN A 135 -15.14 9.95 6.41
N THR A 136 -15.75 10.01 7.61
CA THR A 136 -17.21 9.94 7.79
C THR A 136 -17.90 11.32 7.80
N GLY A 137 -17.13 12.40 7.97
CA GLY A 137 -17.59 13.78 8.06
C GLY A 137 -18.13 14.18 9.44
N ASP A 138 -17.87 13.39 10.48
CA ASP A 138 -18.37 13.62 11.84
C ASP A 138 -17.43 14.48 12.72
N GLN A 139 -16.32 14.95 12.14
CA GLN A 139 -15.24 15.71 12.78
C GLN A 139 -14.41 14.89 13.77
N VAL A 140 -14.49 13.57 13.73
CA VAL A 140 -13.63 12.64 14.46
C VAL A 140 -12.70 11.95 13.46
N ALA A 141 -11.47 11.69 13.88
CA ALA A 141 -10.52 10.99 13.02
C ALA A 141 -10.85 9.49 12.99
N ASP A 142 -10.94 8.91 11.79
CA ASP A 142 -11.33 7.51 11.61
C ASP A 142 -10.10 6.59 11.48
N ASN A 143 -10.02 5.53 12.29
CA ASN A 143 -8.89 4.57 12.26
C ASN A 143 -9.29 3.13 12.56
N LYS A 144 -10.37 2.65 11.93
CA LYS A 144 -10.97 1.37 12.27
C LYS A 144 -10.03 0.20 12.09
N LEU A 145 -9.21 0.20 11.04
CA LEU A 145 -8.21 -0.85 10.83
C LEU A 145 -7.16 -0.86 11.95
N GLY A 146 -6.75 0.31 12.44
CA GLY A 146 -5.85 0.44 13.57
C GLY A 146 -6.41 -0.14 14.88
N GLU A 147 -7.71 0.04 15.13
CA GLU A 147 -8.42 -0.60 16.26
C GLU A 147 -8.41 -2.12 16.14
N ILE A 148 -8.74 -2.64 14.96
CA ILE A 148 -8.79 -4.07 14.68
C ILE A 148 -7.41 -4.70 14.87
N VAL A 149 -6.38 -4.06 14.34
CA VAL A 149 -5.00 -4.53 14.48
C VAL A 149 -4.55 -4.52 15.93
N ALA A 150 -4.90 -3.48 16.71
CA ALA A 150 -4.61 -3.46 18.15
C ALA A 150 -5.27 -4.63 18.89
N LEU A 151 -6.55 -4.90 18.60
CA LEU A 151 -7.28 -6.02 19.19
C LEU A 151 -6.66 -7.39 18.85
N ILE A 152 -6.20 -7.57 17.62
CA ILE A 152 -5.56 -8.81 17.18
C ILE A 152 -4.18 -8.97 17.81
N GLN A 153 -3.42 -7.89 17.98
CA GLN A 153 -2.08 -7.91 18.58
C GLN A 153 -2.09 -8.28 20.06
N ASP A 154 -3.18 -8.01 20.78
CA ASP A 154 -3.34 -8.42 22.18
C ASP A 154 -3.55 -9.95 22.34
N LEU A 155 -3.71 -10.69 21.25
CA LEU A 155 -3.81 -12.15 21.29
C LEU A 155 -2.42 -12.75 21.60
N PRO A 156 -2.29 -13.63 22.60
CA PRO A 156 -1.00 -14.17 23.06
C PRO A 156 -0.28 -15.03 22.03
N GLN A 157 -0.92 -15.38 20.91
CA GLN A 157 -0.35 -16.12 19.80
C GLN A 157 0.39 -15.21 18.80
N ILE A 158 0.17 -13.89 18.86
CA ILE A 158 0.81 -12.91 17.99
C ILE A 158 2.02 -12.34 18.72
N THR A 159 3.22 -12.81 18.35
CA THR A 159 4.47 -12.43 19.04
C THR A 159 5.13 -11.18 18.46
N ASN A 160 4.81 -10.82 17.20
CA ASN A 160 5.32 -9.64 16.52
C ASN A 160 4.15 -8.72 16.15
N THR A 161 4.24 -7.45 16.53
CA THR A 161 3.25 -6.45 16.12
C THR A 161 3.41 -6.14 14.63
N VAL A 162 2.33 -5.71 13.97
CA VAL A 162 2.36 -5.31 12.55
C VAL A 162 3.41 -4.22 12.32
N ASN A 163 3.47 -3.23 13.21
CA ASN A 163 4.46 -2.15 13.12
C ASN A 163 5.90 -2.65 13.32
N ALA A 164 6.15 -3.67 14.16
CA ALA A 164 7.48 -4.25 14.30
C ALA A 164 7.91 -5.02 13.04
N VAL A 165 6.97 -5.69 12.37
CA VAL A 165 7.22 -6.38 11.10
C VAL A 165 7.51 -5.36 9.99
N ILE A 166 6.68 -4.33 9.84
CA ILE A 166 6.90 -3.25 8.87
C ILE A 166 8.27 -2.59 9.11
N ALA A 167 8.57 -2.22 10.35
CA ALA A 167 9.84 -1.60 10.69
C ALA A 167 11.05 -2.52 10.41
N SER A 168 10.91 -3.83 10.65
CA SER A 168 11.95 -4.82 10.32
C SER A 168 12.19 -4.88 8.81
N ASN A 169 11.11 -4.92 8.02
CA ASN A 169 11.19 -5.04 6.57
C ASN A 169 11.75 -3.77 5.90
N ILE A 170 11.49 -2.59 6.48
CA ILE A 170 12.15 -1.35 6.05
C ILE A 170 13.64 -1.39 6.41
N ALA A 171 13.97 -1.82 7.63
CA ALA A 171 15.36 -1.82 8.11
C ALA A 171 16.26 -2.83 7.37
N ASP A 172 15.71 -3.95 6.91
CA ASP A 172 16.42 -4.96 6.12
C ASP A 172 16.35 -4.75 4.59
N GLY A 173 15.61 -3.72 4.14
CA GLY A 173 15.46 -3.35 2.74
C GLY A 173 14.48 -4.22 1.94
N THR A 174 13.82 -5.22 2.56
CA THR A 174 12.81 -6.06 1.89
C THR A 174 11.53 -5.29 1.57
N PHE A 175 11.28 -4.19 2.27
CA PHE A 175 10.21 -3.25 1.99
C PHE A 175 10.78 -1.85 1.76
N THR A 176 10.97 -1.50 0.49
CA THR A 176 11.53 -0.21 0.07
C THR A 176 10.46 0.60 -0.65
N VAL A 177 10.03 1.69 -0.02
CA VAL A 177 9.15 2.70 -0.63
C VAL A 177 9.94 3.99 -0.84
N LEU A 178 9.86 4.51 -2.05
CA LEU A 178 10.52 5.72 -2.51
C LEU A 178 9.44 6.75 -2.84
N PHE A 179 9.75 8.02 -2.63
CA PHE A 179 8.93 9.11 -3.13
C PHE A 179 9.74 10.07 -3.98
N GLU A 180 9.09 10.63 -4.98
CA GLU A 180 9.57 11.77 -5.73
C GLU A 180 8.63 12.95 -5.51
N MET A 181 9.17 14.13 -5.20
CA MET A 181 8.43 15.40 -5.23
C MET A 181 8.80 16.15 -6.51
N ALA A 182 8.15 15.80 -7.60
CA ALA A 182 8.35 16.44 -8.90
C ALA A 182 7.94 17.91 -8.84
N HIS A 183 8.71 18.75 -9.54
CA HIS A 183 8.53 20.21 -9.63
C HIS A 183 8.66 20.97 -8.29
N LEU A 184 9.20 20.35 -7.23
CA LEU A 184 9.49 21.05 -5.99
C LEU A 184 10.69 22.00 -6.15
N ASP A 185 10.44 23.29 -6.28
CA ASP A 185 11.46 24.34 -6.37
C ASP A 185 11.77 24.96 -4.99
N SER A 186 10.87 24.81 -4.02
CA SER A 186 10.99 25.44 -2.70
C SER A 186 10.36 24.63 -1.56
N PHE A 187 11.19 24.26 -0.57
CA PHE A 187 10.76 23.62 0.67
C PHE A 187 9.88 24.49 1.58
N THR A 188 9.68 25.76 1.25
CA THR A 188 8.92 26.69 2.12
C THR A 188 7.58 27.09 1.52
N ALA A 189 7.52 27.25 0.19
CA ALA A 189 6.33 27.69 -0.51
C ALA A 189 6.45 27.26 -1.97
N ASP A 190 5.53 26.42 -2.39
CA ASP A 190 5.42 25.89 -3.75
C ASP A 190 3.94 25.58 -4.05
N ASN A 191 3.51 25.75 -5.29
CA ASN A 191 2.10 25.67 -5.66
C ASN A 191 1.82 24.71 -6.82
N ASP A 192 2.83 23.98 -7.27
CA ASP A 192 2.72 23.02 -8.38
C ASP A 192 3.64 21.83 -8.15
N VAL A 193 3.44 21.12 -7.03
CA VAL A 193 4.22 19.91 -6.70
C VAL A 193 3.39 18.68 -7.03
N THR A 194 4.02 17.63 -7.55
CA THR A 194 3.41 16.31 -7.65
C THR A 194 4.21 15.31 -6.84
N ILE A 195 3.54 14.53 -5.98
CA ILE A 195 4.19 13.46 -5.23
C ILE A 195 3.93 12.14 -5.95
N TYR A 196 5.00 11.48 -6.39
CA TYR A 196 4.93 10.10 -6.89
C TYR A 196 5.48 9.13 -5.86
N GLY A 197 4.87 7.95 -5.76
CA GLY A 197 5.35 6.84 -4.94
C GLY A 197 5.82 5.67 -5.79
N PHE A 198 6.90 5.03 -5.36
CA PHE A 198 7.48 3.87 -6.05
C PHE A 198 7.89 2.81 -5.05
N TYR A 199 7.76 1.55 -5.46
CA TYR A 199 8.48 0.45 -4.83
C TYR A 199 9.86 0.37 -5.44
N GLY A 200 10.86 -0.01 -4.65
CA GLY A 200 12.22 -0.08 -5.15
C GLY A 200 13.06 -1.16 -4.52
N THR A 201 14.32 -1.13 -4.86
CA THR A 201 15.37 -1.95 -4.28
C THR A 201 16.63 -1.10 -4.05
N ASP A 202 17.33 -1.39 -2.97
CA ASP A 202 18.65 -0.86 -2.71
C ASP A 202 19.64 -1.38 -3.76
N THR A 203 20.40 -0.48 -4.38
CA THR A 203 21.33 -0.82 -5.47
C THR A 203 22.66 -1.39 -5.00
N ASP A 204 23.04 -1.19 -3.74
CA ASP A 204 24.30 -1.69 -3.18
C ASP A 204 24.12 -2.63 -1.98
N ALA A 205 22.87 -2.80 -1.52
CA ALA A 205 22.47 -3.64 -0.39
C ALA A 205 23.11 -3.23 0.95
N ASP A 206 23.62 -1.99 1.06
CA ASP A 206 24.11 -1.41 2.31
C ASP A 206 23.04 -0.55 2.98
N THR A 207 22.19 -1.19 3.78
CA THR A 207 21.08 -0.47 4.45
C THR A 207 21.52 0.59 5.46
N ALA A 208 22.81 0.65 5.83
CA ALA A 208 23.32 1.68 6.72
C ALA A 208 23.31 3.09 6.09
N ASN A 209 23.51 3.18 4.78
CA ASN A 209 23.54 4.45 4.06
C ASN A 209 22.11 4.99 3.78
N ASN A 210 21.11 4.10 3.75
CA ASN A 210 19.69 4.43 3.53
C ASN A 210 19.16 5.32 4.65
N ALA A 211 19.44 4.96 5.90
CA ALA A 211 19.06 5.76 7.07
C ALA A 211 19.76 7.13 7.14
N ALA A 212 20.96 7.24 6.55
CA ALA A 212 21.72 8.48 6.47
C ALA A 212 21.25 9.42 5.35
N GLY A 213 20.34 8.96 4.49
CA GLY A 213 19.83 9.70 3.33
C GLY A 213 20.82 9.79 2.16
N THR A 214 21.81 8.91 2.11
CA THR A 214 22.79 8.78 1.02
C THR A 214 22.58 7.51 0.20
N GLY A 215 21.50 6.78 0.46
CA GLY A 215 21.17 5.52 -0.24
C GLY A 215 20.82 5.75 -1.70
N SER A 216 21.18 4.76 -2.51
CA SER A 216 20.91 4.73 -3.96
C SER A 216 19.97 3.57 -4.27
N PHE A 217 18.87 3.87 -4.94
CA PHE A 217 17.79 2.93 -5.17
C PHE A 217 17.42 2.86 -6.65
N SER A 218 16.90 1.71 -7.07
CA SER A 218 16.20 1.56 -8.33
C SER A 218 14.70 1.38 -8.09
N ALA A 219 13.87 1.94 -8.96
CA ALA A 219 12.43 1.77 -8.89
C ALA A 219 12.02 0.47 -9.59
N ASN A 220 11.10 -0.28 -8.99
CA ASN A 220 10.54 -1.50 -9.58
C ASN A 220 9.57 -1.13 -10.70
N LEU A 221 9.60 -1.87 -11.82
CA LEU A 221 8.68 -1.69 -12.94
C LEU A 221 7.19 -1.82 -12.52
N SER A 222 6.90 -2.61 -11.48
CA SER A 222 5.55 -2.74 -10.93
C SER A 222 4.99 -1.44 -10.36
N SER A 223 5.83 -0.44 -10.08
CA SER A 223 5.41 0.89 -9.63
C SER A 223 4.67 1.70 -10.70
N PHE A 224 4.69 1.26 -11.95
CA PHE A 224 4.06 1.93 -13.08
C PHE A 224 2.80 1.19 -13.55
N ALA A 225 1.86 1.93 -14.11
CA ALA A 225 0.74 1.34 -14.83
C ALA A 225 1.26 0.49 -16.00
N ALA A 226 0.59 -0.63 -16.26
CA ALA A 226 1.10 -1.61 -17.22
C ALA A 226 1.21 -0.99 -18.63
N GLY A 227 2.42 -1.02 -19.19
CA GLY A 227 2.72 -0.50 -20.53
C GLY A 227 2.79 1.03 -20.62
N THR A 228 2.86 1.74 -19.50
CA THR A 228 3.05 3.20 -19.50
C THR A 228 4.14 3.64 -18.52
N ALA A 229 4.63 4.87 -18.68
CA ALA A 229 5.54 5.53 -17.75
C ALA A 229 4.79 6.25 -16.61
N THR A 230 3.51 5.95 -16.40
CA THR A 230 2.68 6.60 -15.36
C THR A 230 2.84 5.89 -14.03
N PRO A 231 3.34 6.54 -12.97
CA PRO A 231 3.40 5.95 -11.63
C PRO A 231 2.00 5.59 -11.13
N ARG A 232 1.88 4.47 -10.40
CA ARG A 232 0.62 4.01 -9.80
C ARG A 232 0.19 4.82 -8.59
N ILE A 233 1.15 5.40 -7.88
CA ILE A 233 0.92 6.30 -6.76
C ILE A 233 1.28 7.69 -7.24
N ALA A 234 0.28 8.55 -7.36
CA ALA A 234 0.45 9.94 -7.73
C ALA A 234 -0.48 10.79 -6.88
N PHE A 235 0.03 11.91 -6.39
CA PHE A 235 -0.76 12.98 -5.80
C PHE A 235 -0.43 14.27 -6.54
N PRO A 236 -1.24 14.69 -7.52
CA PRO A 236 -1.04 15.94 -8.23
C PRO A 236 -1.44 17.14 -7.35
N ASP A 237 -1.13 18.34 -7.84
CA ASP A 237 -1.60 19.62 -7.29
C ASP A 237 -1.27 19.83 -5.79
N VAL A 238 -0.12 19.32 -5.34
CA VAL A 238 0.35 19.49 -3.97
C VAL A 238 0.83 20.92 -3.78
N ILE A 239 0.33 21.56 -2.72
CA ILE A 239 0.73 22.90 -2.31
C ILE A 239 1.58 22.80 -1.05
N VAL A 240 2.78 23.38 -1.10
CA VAL A 240 3.66 23.56 0.05
C VAL A 240 3.47 24.99 0.58
N THR A 241 3.20 25.14 1.88
CA THR A 241 3.07 26.44 2.54
C THR A 241 3.68 26.40 3.93
N ASN A 242 4.68 27.26 4.17
CA ASN A 242 5.52 27.27 5.37
C ASN A 242 6.14 25.89 5.66
N GLY A 243 6.52 25.17 4.60
CA GLY A 243 7.05 23.81 4.67
C GLY A 243 6.03 22.72 4.98
N ASN A 244 4.76 23.04 5.19
CA ASN A 244 3.71 22.03 5.31
C ASN A 244 3.11 21.76 3.94
N PHE A 245 2.74 20.51 3.67
CA PHE A 245 2.05 20.14 2.45
C PHE A 245 0.83 19.28 2.74
N PHE A 246 -0.12 19.32 1.81
CA PHE A 246 -1.27 18.45 1.77
C PHE A 246 -1.41 17.91 0.36
N ALA A 247 -1.60 16.60 0.24
CA ALA A 247 -1.67 15.89 -1.01
C ALA A 247 -2.89 14.95 -1.01
N GLY A 248 -3.52 14.80 -2.18
CA GLY A 248 -4.75 14.04 -2.35
C GLY A 248 -6.03 14.88 -2.20
N PRO A 249 -7.20 14.24 -2.25
CA PRO A 249 -7.39 12.78 -2.22
C PRO A 249 -7.00 12.08 -3.53
N ASP A 250 -6.36 10.92 -3.43
CA ASP A 250 -6.06 10.02 -4.57
C ASP A 250 -6.04 8.55 -4.11
N VAL A 251 -5.56 7.62 -4.93
CA VAL A 251 -5.34 6.22 -4.58
C VAL A 251 -3.88 6.00 -4.18
N PHE A 252 -3.68 5.41 -3.01
CA PHE A 252 -2.36 4.94 -2.58
C PHE A 252 -2.32 3.42 -2.62
N HIS A 253 -1.62 2.87 -3.61
CA HIS A 253 -1.38 1.44 -3.71
C HIS A 253 -0.38 1.02 -2.63
N LEU A 254 -0.81 0.17 -1.69
CA LEU A 254 0.00 -0.30 -0.60
C LEU A 254 0.26 -1.81 -0.74
N ASP A 255 1.54 -2.16 -0.73
CA ASP A 255 2.02 -3.53 -0.75
C ASP A 255 2.98 -3.74 0.44
N ILE A 256 2.42 -4.21 1.56
CA ILE A 256 3.22 -4.45 2.77
C ILE A 256 3.55 -5.94 2.86
N PRO A 257 4.83 -6.33 2.77
CA PRO A 257 5.22 -7.66 3.21
C PRO A 257 5.02 -7.74 4.72
N LEU A 258 4.28 -8.75 5.14
CA LEU A 258 4.09 -9.14 6.53
C LEU A 258 4.86 -10.44 6.80
N ALA A 259 4.96 -10.83 8.07
CA ALA A 259 5.78 -11.97 8.48
C ALA A 259 5.28 -13.28 7.84
N GLY A 260 6.21 -14.20 7.55
CA GLY A 260 5.88 -15.50 6.95
C GLY A 260 5.57 -15.45 5.45
N GLY A 261 5.93 -14.34 4.77
CA GLY A 261 5.62 -14.11 3.37
C GLY A 261 4.14 -13.88 3.10
N LEU A 262 3.41 -13.42 4.12
CA LEU A 262 2.15 -12.73 3.95
C LEU A 262 2.45 -11.39 3.26
N GLU A 263 1.56 -10.95 2.40
CA GLU A 263 1.65 -9.68 1.70
C GLU A 263 0.27 -9.05 1.75
N LEU A 264 0.18 -7.84 2.28
CA LEU A 264 -1.05 -7.05 2.25
C LEU A 264 -0.97 -6.14 1.04
N VAL A 265 -1.64 -6.56 -0.04
CA VAL A 265 -1.88 -5.74 -1.22
C VAL A 265 -3.25 -5.10 -1.08
N ALA A 266 -3.29 -3.77 -0.98
CA ALA A 266 -4.53 -3.02 -0.86
C ALA A 266 -4.41 -1.64 -1.52
N ASP A 267 -5.49 -1.20 -2.14
CA ASP A 267 -5.63 0.19 -2.58
C ASP A 267 -6.29 1.01 -1.47
N ILE A 268 -5.53 1.96 -0.91
CA ILE A 268 -6.10 2.95 -0.01
C ILE A 268 -6.78 4.00 -0.89
N GLN A 269 -8.12 4.00 -0.87
CA GLN A 269 -8.95 4.95 -1.56
C GLN A 269 -9.06 6.26 -0.75
N ASN A 270 -9.32 7.37 -1.45
CA ASN A 270 -9.38 8.72 -0.84
C ASN A 270 -8.17 9.02 0.05
N ALA A 271 -7.01 8.49 -0.35
CA ALA A 271 -5.76 8.63 0.37
C ALA A 271 -5.33 10.09 0.40
N ARG A 272 -4.96 10.55 1.58
CA ARG A 272 -4.45 11.90 1.83
C ARG A 272 -3.12 11.79 2.54
N LEU A 273 -2.16 12.62 2.15
CA LEU A 273 -0.86 12.73 2.77
C LEU A 273 -0.67 14.18 3.24
N GLU A 274 -0.46 14.36 4.55
CA GLU A 274 -0.18 15.67 5.15
C GLU A 274 1.12 15.58 5.92
N GLY A 275 2.03 16.54 5.70
CA GLY A 275 3.32 16.51 6.40
C GLY A 275 4.12 17.80 6.29
N THR A 276 5.34 17.75 6.82
CA THR A 276 6.32 18.82 6.71
C THR A 276 7.48 18.37 5.82
N VAL A 277 7.77 19.15 4.78
CA VAL A 277 8.87 18.93 3.85
C VAL A 277 10.09 19.75 4.23
N ALA A 278 11.27 19.18 4.09
CA ALA A 278 12.56 19.83 4.30
C ALA A 278 13.62 19.25 3.36
N ALA A 279 14.75 19.93 3.23
CA ALA A 279 15.91 19.37 2.55
C ALA A 279 16.45 18.16 3.32
N GLY A 280 16.75 17.07 2.61
CA GLY A 280 17.38 15.90 3.20
C GLY A 280 18.82 16.17 3.68
N PRO A 281 19.32 15.41 4.66
CA PRO A 281 20.64 15.65 5.28
C PRO A 281 21.82 15.52 4.30
N ALA A 282 21.64 14.78 3.20
CA ALA A 282 22.66 14.57 2.18
C ALA A 282 22.18 14.87 0.75
N GLY A 283 21.09 15.63 0.59
CA GLY A 283 20.39 15.85 -0.68
C GLY A 283 18.98 15.26 -0.65
N GLY A 284 18.23 15.45 -1.74
CA GLY A 284 16.84 15.01 -1.86
C GLY A 284 15.89 15.68 -0.85
N VAL A 285 14.79 14.99 -0.57
CA VAL A 285 13.70 15.49 0.28
C VAL A 285 13.59 14.67 1.55
N ALA A 286 13.47 15.34 2.70
CA ALA A 286 13.04 14.71 3.94
C ALA A 286 11.62 15.16 4.28
N VAL A 287 10.79 14.19 4.64
CA VAL A 287 9.52 14.44 5.31
C VAL A 287 9.74 14.11 6.78
N ASP A 288 10.13 15.13 7.54
CA ASP A 288 10.41 15.09 8.98
C ASP A 288 9.80 16.34 9.63
N GLY A 289 9.13 16.15 10.77
CA GLY A 289 8.27 17.17 11.34
C GLY A 289 8.04 16.92 12.84
N PRO A 290 7.42 17.88 13.55
CA PRO A 290 7.14 17.74 14.97
C PRO A 290 5.99 16.77 15.26
N THR A 291 5.46 16.10 14.24
CA THR A 291 4.34 15.17 14.37
C THR A 291 4.83 13.95 15.14
N VAL A 292 4.46 13.84 16.41
CA VAL A 292 4.90 12.75 17.28
C VAL A 292 3.87 11.63 17.20
N ASN A 293 4.29 10.43 16.80
CA ASN A 293 3.48 9.22 17.06
C ASN A 293 3.39 9.08 18.59
N PRO A 294 2.23 8.77 19.16
CA PRO A 294 2.11 8.46 20.58
C PRO A 294 3.12 7.44 21.15
N ASP A 295 3.76 6.60 20.33
CA ASP A 295 4.89 5.74 20.75
C ASP A 295 6.21 6.52 21.02
N GLY A 296 6.22 7.86 20.85
CA GLY A 296 7.32 8.76 21.21
C GLY A 296 8.32 9.09 20.09
N GLY A 297 8.11 8.60 18.87
CA GLY A 297 8.92 8.94 17.69
C GLY A 297 8.40 10.19 16.96
N THR A 298 9.29 11.00 16.38
CA THR A 298 8.89 12.05 15.43
C THR A 298 8.74 11.46 14.04
N PHE A 299 7.57 11.64 13.47
CA PHE A 299 7.22 11.34 12.10
C PHE A 299 7.03 12.67 11.36
N GLY A 300 7.24 12.69 10.05
CA GLY A 300 7.12 13.93 9.28
C GLY A 300 5.77 14.11 8.61
N ALA A 301 5.02 13.03 8.45
CA ALA A 301 3.73 13.04 7.79
C ALA A 301 2.78 12.01 8.38
N LYS A 302 1.51 12.18 8.02
CA LYS A 302 0.45 11.19 8.15
C LYS A 302 -0.14 10.89 6.77
N LEU A 303 -0.37 9.61 6.51
CA LEU A 303 -1.06 9.09 5.34
C LEU A 303 -2.35 8.43 5.83
N GLY A 304 -3.47 8.63 5.18
CA GLY A 304 -4.69 7.92 5.57
C GLY A 304 -5.78 7.99 4.52
N GLY A 305 -6.76 7.11 4.66
CA GLY A 305 -7.81 6.86 3.66
C GLY A 305 -8.68 5.70 4.13
N TYR A 306 -9.27 4.97 3.19
CA TYR A 306 -10.03 3.76 3.50
C TYR A 306 -9.72 2.63 2.52
N ILE A 307 -9.91 1.39 2.96
CA ILE A 307 -9.84 0.19 2.13
C ILE A 307 -11.24 -0.42 2.08
N ALA A 308 -11.74 -0.72 0.88
CA ALA A 308 -13.03 -1.38 0.74
C ALA A 308 -13.02 -2.74 1.45
N GLN A 309 -14.12 -3.10 2.10
CA GLN A 309 -14.24 -4.35 2.82
C GLN A 309 -13.97 -5.55 1.90
N ASP A 310 -14.45 -5.48 0.65
CA ASP A 310 -14.24 -6.51 -0.36
C ASP A 310 -12.75 -6.70 -0.70
N ASP A 311 -11.97 -5.62 -0.78
CA ASP A 311 -10.53 -5.69 -1.07
C ASP A 311 -9.77 -6.29 0.11
N LEU A 312 -10.06 -5.84 1.34
CA LEU A 312 -9.40 -6.38 2.54
C LEU A 312 -9.66 -7.88 2.71
N PHE A 313 -10.92 -8.30 2.52
CA PHE A 313 -11.30 -9.70 2.67
C PHE A 313 -10.87 -10.54 1.46
N GLY A 314 -10.79 -9.96 0.27
CA GLY A 314 -10.17 -10.55 -0.91
C GLY A 314 -8.68 -10.83 -0.70
N ALA A 315 -7.93 -9.86 -0.16
CA ALA A 315 -6.52 -10.02 0.20
C ALA A 315 -6.33 -11.13 1.26
N PHE A 316 -7.19 -11.15 2.28
CA PHE A 316 -7.20 -12.21 3.28
C PHE A 316 -7.43 -13.60 2.67
N ASN A 317 -8.43 -13.73 1.79
CA ASN A 317 -8.72 -14.99 1.10
C ASN A 317 -7.56 -15.45 0.23
N SER A 318 -6.91 -14.51 -0.47
CA SER A 318 -5.72 -14.78 -1.29
C SER A 318 -4.57 -15.27 -0.43
N PHE A 319 -4.37 -14.71 0.76
CA PHE A 319 -3.40 -15.21 1.73
C PHE A 319 -3.69 -16.65 2.14
N VAL A 320 -4.92 -16.94 2.55
CA VAL A 320 -5.31 -18.30 2.96
C VAL A 320 -5.07 -19.29 1.83
N ALA A 321 -5.46 -18.95 0.61
CA ALA A 321 -5.28 -19.83 -0.55
C ALA A 321 -3.80 -20.15 -0.82
N ASN A 322 -2.90 -19.17 -0.65
CA ASN A 322 -1.47 -19.31 -0.95
C ASN A 322 -0.63 -19.90 0.20
N ARG A 323 -1.04 -19.69 1.45
CA ARG A 323 -0.22 -20.03 2.64
C ARG A 323 -0.84 -21.11 3.51
N CYS A 324 -2.15 -21.28 3.47
CA CYS A 324 -2.89 -22.22 4.28
C CYS A 324 -3.42 -23.40 3.47
N GLY A 325 -2.59 -23.97 2.59
CA GLY A 325 -2.95 -25.14 1.77
C GLY A 325 -3.31 -26.39 2.59
N CYS A 326 -3.02 -26.40 3.89
CA CYS A 326 -3.45 -27.42 4.83
C CYS A 326 -4.92 -27.28 5.27
N LEU A 327 -5.53 -26.10 5.08
CA LEU A 327 -6.96 -25.87 5.27
C LEU A 327 -7.72 -26.31 4.02
N SER A 328 -8.87 -26.94 4.20
CA SER A 328 -9.79 -27.21 3.10
C SER A 328 -11.17 -26.67 3.41
N VAL A 329 -11.67 -25.83 2.51
CA VAL A 329 -13.05 -25.32 2.58
C VAL A 329 -13.93 -26.25 1.77
N ALA A 330 -15.10 -26.66 2.30
CA ALA A 330 -16.01 -27.50 1.54
C ALA A 330 -16.41 -26.81 0.21
N GLY A 331 -16.22 -27.52 -0.90
CA GLY A 331 -16.44 -26.96 -2.24
C GLY A 331 -15.25 -26.17 -2.82
N GLY A 332 -14.12 -26.10 -2.11
CA GLY A 332 -12.90 -25.44 -2.60
C GLY A 332 -13.00 -23.91 -2.69
N GLY A 333 -13.97 -23.31 -2.01
CA GLY A 333 -14.19 -21.86 -2.00
C GLY A 333 -13.28 -21.09 -1.04
N PRO A 334 -13.44 -19.76 -0.98
CA PRO A 334 -12.73 -18.90 -0.04
C PRO A 334 -13.17 -19.14 1.41
N VAL A 335 -12.33 -18.74 2.37
CA VAL A 335 -12.66 -18.82 3.82
C VAL A 335 -13.66 -17.74 4.21
N LEU A 336 -13.50 -16.52 3.71
CA LEU A 336 -14.47 -15.44 3.84
C LEU A 336 -15.36 -15.43 2.61
N VAL A 337 -16.68 -15.47 2.81
CA VAL A 337 -17.68 -15.54 1.76
C VAL A 337 -18.62 -14.36 1.90
N LYS A 338 -18.81 -13.61 0.82
CA LYS A 338 -19.82 -12.55 0.72
C LYS A 338 -21.20 -13.16 0.50
N ASN A 339 -22.16 -12.77 1.32
CA ASN A 339 -23.57 -13.02 1.10
C ASN A 339 -24.17 -11.81 0.39
N GLU A 340 -24.25 -11.88 -0.93
CA GLU A 340 -24.74 -10.78 -1.79
C GLU A 340 -26.16 -10.33 -1.39
N ALA A 341 -27.04 -11.25 -1.00
CA ALA A 341 -28.41 -10.90 -0.64
C ALA A 341 -28.52 -10.13 0.68
N ALA A 342 -27.55 -10.31 1.58
CA ALA A 342 -27.51 -9.65 2.88
C ALA A 342 -26.45 -8.55 2.97
N GLU A 343 -25.68 -8.33 1.90
CA GLU A 343 -24.54 -7.41 1.86
C GLU A 343 -23.63 -7.58 3.09
N SER A 344 -23.32 -8.83 3.42
CA SER A 344 -22.57 -9.16 4.63
C SER A 344 -21.55 -10.24 4.35
N TRP A 345 -20.47 -10.22 5.11
CA TRP A 345 -19.42 -11.22 5.04
C TRP A 345 -19.58 -12.24 6.15
N GLY A 346 -19.36 -13.51 5.81
CA GLY A 346 -19.40 -14.62 6.73
C GLY A 346 -18.23 -15.56 6.50
N CYS A 347 -18.00 -16.47 7.44
CA CYS A 347 -17.07 -17.57 7.23
C CYS A 347 -17.74 -18.67 6.41
N ALA A 348 -16.93 -19.40 5.65
CA ALA A 348 -17.37 -20.62 5.02
C ALA A 348 -17.96 -21.57 6.07
N SER A 349 -19.06 -22.23 5.71
CA SER A 349 -19.84 -23.07 6.62
C SER A 349 -19.09 -24.29 7.16
N SER A 350 -18.01 -24.70 6.48
CA SER A 350 -17.11 -25.76 6.95
C SER A 350 -15.70 -25.53 6.44
N ILE A 351 -14.79 -25.34 7.40
CA ILE A 351 -13.34 -25.24 7.18
C ILE A 351 -12.72 -26.44 7.89
N ASP A 352 -12.24 -27.42 7.14
CA ASP A 352 -11.52 -28.56 7.67
C ASP A 352 -10.05 -28.19 7.90
N LYS A 353 -9.68 -28.24 9.19
CA LYS A 353 -8.33 -27.97 9.70
C LYS A 353 -7.53 -29.23 9.97
N SER A 354 -8.06 -30.42 9.69
CA SER A 354 -7.43 -31.70 10.00
C SER A 354 -6.12 -31.92 9.25
N GLY A 355 -5.97 -31.28 8.08
CA GLY A 355 -4.73 -31.28 7.29
C GLY A 355 -3.61 -30.42 7.88
N CYS A 356 -3.91 -29.49 8.79
CA CYS A 356 -2.91 -28.64 9.42
C CYS A 356 -2.36 -29.26 10.72
N SER A 357 -1.05 -29.37 10.83
CA SER A 357 -0.33 -29.77 12.03
C SER A 357 -0.44 -28.70 13.12
N GLN A 358 -0.58 -29.14 14.37
CA GLN A 358 -0.49 -28.25 15.55
C GLN A 358 0.96 -28.01 15.98
N ASN A 359 1.89 -28.85 15.52
CA ASN A 359 3.30 -28.78 15.91
C ASN A 359 4.11 -27.92 14.95
N ASP A 360 3.59 -27.66 13.75
CA ASP A 360 4.18 -26.72 12.81
C ASP A 360 3.62 -25.32 13.09
N THR A 361 4.50 -24.34 13.24
CA THR A 361 4.10 -22.97 13.61
C THR A 361 3.23 -22.32 12.54
N ALA A 362 3.56 -22.49 11.26
CA ALA A 362 2.83 -21.88 10.16
C ALA A 362 1.46 -22.54 9.97
N GLU A 363 1.41 -23.87 9.99
CA GLU A 363 0.13 -24.58 9.88
C GLU A 363 -0.77 -24.33 11.10
N ASN A 364 -0.20 -24.18 12.31
CA ASN A 364 -0.97 -23.86 13.50
C ASN A 364 -1.55 -22.43 13.46
N GLN A 365 -0.86 -21.47 12.83
CA GLN A 365 -1.41 -20.14 12.55
C GLN A 365 -2.63 -20.25 11.63
N CYS A 366 -2.57 -21.05 10.56
CA CYS A 366 -3.71 -21.30 9.69
C CYS A 366 -4.89 -21.95 10.44
N ARG A 367 -4.64 -22.88 11.36
CA ARG A 367 -5.70 -23.44 12.23
C ARG A 367 -6.36 -22.38 13.08
N THR A 368 -5.55 -21.51 13.71
CA THR A 368 -6.05 -20.44 14.56
C THR A 368 -6.89 -19.47 13.74
N LEU A 369 -6.45 -19.14 12.53
CA LEU A 369 -7.19 -18.29 11.59
C LEU A 369 -8.59 -18.84 11.28
N ALA A 370 -8.68 -20.13 10.97
CA ALA A 370 -9.95 -20.81 10.74
C ALA A 370 -10.85 -20.78 11.99
N ASP A 371 -10.28 -20.95 13.18
CA ASP A 371 -11.01 -20.95 14.45
C ASP A 371 -11.52 -19.55 14.85
N VAL A 372 -10.77 -18.50 14.51
CA VAL A 372 -11.17 -17.11 14.85
C VAL A 372 -12.03 -16.45 13.78
N CYS A 373 -12.12 -17.01 12.57
CA CYS A 373 -12.84 -16.39 11.44
C CYS A 373 -14.20 -15.81 11.85
N GLY A 374 -15.07 -16.60 12.50
CA GLY A 374 -16.42 -16.15 12.85
C GLY A 374 -16.45 -15.10 13.95
N ILE A 375 -15.50 -15.16 14.89
CA ILE A 375 -15.39 -14.20 15.99
C ILE A 375 -14.80 -12.89 15.47
N ALA A 376 -13.78 -12.96 14.62
CA ALA A 376 -13.15 -11.82 14.01
C ALA A 376 -14.17 -11.00 13.20
N LEU A 377 -14.97 -11.65 12.35
CA LEU A 377 -16.02 -10.95 11.59
C LEU A 377 -17.08 -10.29 12.48
N ALA A 378 -17.39 -10.87 13.64
CA ALA A 378 -18.35 -10.25 14.57
C ALA A 378 -17.80 -8.99 15.27
N LEU A 379 -16.47 -8.84 15.32
CA LEU A 379 -15.78 -7.71 15.95
C LEU A 379 -15.31 -6.67 14.93
N VAL A 380 -15.25 -7.04 13.65
CA VAL A 380 -14.76 -6.24 12.53
C VAL A 380 -15.96 -5.71 11.75
N ALA A 381 -16.43 -4.53 12.12
CA ALA A 381 -17.41 -3.78 11.35
C ALA A 381 -16.73 -2.61 10.62
N PRO A 382 -16.98 -2.42 9.32
CA PRO A 382 -16.56 -1.22 8.59
C PRO A 382 -17.18 0.03 9.23
N ASP A 383 -16.55 1.19 8.99
CA ASP A 383 -16.92 2.47 9.57
C ASP A 383 -17.17 3.57 8.52
N VAL A 384 -16.65 3.40 7.30
CA VAL A 384 -16.86 4.32 6.19
C VAL A 384 -17.91 3.77 5.23
N ASP A 385 -18.88 4.61 4.86
CA ASP A 385 -19.90 4.34 3.84
C ASP A 385 -19.50 5.04 2.54
N THR A 386 -18.96 4.27 1.59
CA THR A 386 -18.35 4.82 0.37
C THR A 386 -19.37 5.15 -0.72
N ASP A 387 -20.55 4.54 -0.68
CA ASP A 387 -21.60 4.69 -1.69
C ASP A 387 -22.83 5.48 -1.20
N ASN A 388 -22.82 5.93 0.06
CA ASN A 388 -23.92 6.62 0.74
C ASN A 388 -25.20 5.77 0.84
N SER A 389 -25.07 4.44 0.93
CA SER A 389 -26.20 3.52 1.14
C SER A 389 -26.77 3.57 2.56
N GLY A 390 -26.08 4.24 3.48
CA GLY A 390 -26.36 4.25 4.91
C GLY A 390 -25.77 3.05 5.65
N LYS A 391 -24.95 2.24 4.98
CA LYS A 391 -24.24 1.09 5.57
C LYS A 391 -22.74 1.24 5.29
N PRO A 392 -21.90 1.25 6.33
CA PRO A 392 -20.46 1.21 6.12
C PRO A 392 -20.03 -0.04 5.35
N ASP A 393 -19.12 0.14 4.40
CA ASP A 393 -18.59 -0.89 3.50
C ASP A 393 -17.07 -0.79 3.30
N ALA A 394 -16.41 0.14 4.00
CA ALA A 394 -14.96 0.28 4.01
C ALA A 394 -14.39 0.52 5.42
N PHE A 395 -13.11 0.20 5.59
CA PHE A 395 -12.35 0.41 6.82
C PHE A 395 -11.45 1.62 6.66
N SER A 396 -11.62 2.63 7.52
CA SER A 396 -10.66 3.72 7.64
C SER A 396 -9.33 3.24 8.22
N LEU A 397 -8.26 3.92 7.82
CA LEU A 397 -6.92 3.70 8.36
C LEU A 397 -6.05 4.94 8.27
N GLY A 398 -5.02 4.97 9.12
CA GLY A 398 -3.93 5.94 9.02
C GLY A 398 -2.57 5.32 9.30
N PHE A 399 -1.55 5.89 8.68
CA PHE A 399 -0.15 5.58 8.87
C PHE A 399 0.62 6.84 9.23
N TRP A 400 1.56 6.70 10.16
CA TRP A 400 2.63 7.67 10.35
C TRP A 400 3.75 7.38 9.37
N VAL A 401 4.24 8.42 8.69
CA VAL A 401 5.27 8.33 7.67
C VAL A 401 6.44 9.24 8.03
N LYS A 402 7.66 8.71 7.87
CA LYS A 402 8.89 9.50 7.90
C LYS A 402 9.75 9.12 6.71
N THR A 403 10.30 10.13 6.03
CA THR A 403 11.24 9.91 4.92
C THR A 403 12.53 10.69 5.16
N THR A 404 13.59 10.27 4.46
CA THR A 404 14.85 11.01 4.34
C THR A 404 15.22 11.12 2.87
N GLY A 405 16.15 12.01 2.53
CA GLY A 405 16.63 12.15 1.16
C GLY A 405 17.16 10.83 0.59
N ALA A 406 17.05 10.64 -0.71
CA ALA A 406 17.58 9.47 -1.40
C ALA A 406 18.01 9.84 -2.82
N THR A 407 18.58 8.87 -3.54
CA THR A 407 18.76 8.96 -5.00
C THR A 407 18.06 7.78 -5.66
N ILE A 408 17.20 8.06 -6.65
CA ILE A 408 16.62 7.03 -7.52
C ILE A 408 17.37 7.06 -8.85
N VAL A 409 18.17 6.02 -9.14
CA VAL A 409 19.06 5.99 -10.31
C VAL A 409 18.35 5.67 -11.62
N GLY A 410 17.12 5.17 -11.55
CA GLY A 410 16.33 4.71 -12.68
C GLY A 410 15.38 3.58 -12.29
N VAL A 411 14.67 3.04 -13.28
CA VAL A 411 13.92 1.79 -13.14
C VAL A 411 14.89 0.61 -13.20
N ASP A 412 14.66 -0.43 -12.39
CA ASP A 412 15.53 -1.60 -12.29
C ASP A 412 15.79 -2.21 -13.69
N PRO A 413 17.05 -2.17 -14.17
CA PRO A 413 17.38 -2.67 -15.50
C PRO A 413 17.13 -4.17 -15.66
N ALA A 414 17.10 -4.94 -14.57
CA ALA A 414 16.77 -6.36 -14.62
C ALA A 414 15.31 -6.61 -15.04
N THR A 415 14.42 -5.63 -14.82
CA THR A 415 13.00 -5.71 -15.18
C THR A 415 12.68 -5.04 -16.51
N CYS A 416 13.59 -4.22 -17.04
CA CYS A 416 13.36 -3.40 -18.23
C CYS A 416 13.46 -4.13 -19.57
N GLY A 417 13.81 -5.42 -19.58
CA GLY A 417 14.08 -6.15 -20.82
C GLY A 417 15.35 -5.64 -21.52
N ASN A 418 16.09 -6.54 -22.16
CA ASN A 418 17.14 -6.15 -23.11
C ASN A 418 16.57 -6.05 -24.52
#